data_AF-A0A3D4UND2-F1
#
_entry.id   AF-A0A3D4UND2-F1
#
_cell.length_a   1.000
_cell.length_b   1.000
_cell.length_c   1.000
_cell.angle_alpha   90.00
_cell.angle_beta   90.00
_cell.angle_gamma   90.00
#
_symmetry.space_group_name_H-M   'P 1'
#
loop_
_entity.id
_entity.type
_entity.pdbx_description
1 polymer ?
#
loop_
_entity_poly.entity_id
_entity_poly.type
_entity_poly.pdbx_seq_one_letter_code
_entity_poly.pdbx_strand_id
1 'polypeptide(L)'
;VYDSGTEHDVWVKNAQGSTFTGEVWPGVCVFPDYLNKEVREWWAGLYEEFMAYDIDGVWNDMNEPAVFNVESKTMPEDNIHHADPELGGEGNHGRYHNVYGMQMIRATREGVMDANPGKRPFVLSRANYLGGHRYGATWTGDNS
;
A
#
# COMPACT_ATOMS: atom_id res chain seq x y z
N VAL A 1 -9.56 8.76 7.65
CA VAL A 1 -8.35 8.02 7.21
C VAL A 1 -7.07 8.74 7.60
N TYR A 2 -6.79 9.96 7.13
CA TYR A 2 -5.56 10.69 7.47
C TYR A 2 -5.35 10.88 8.98
N ASP A 3 -6.37 11.31 9.71
CA ASP A 3 -6.25 11.55 11.17
C ASP A 3 -5.91 10.25 11.91
N SER A 4 -6.67 9.18 11.67
CA SER A 4 -6.42 7.85 12.26
C SER A 4 -5.03 7.29 11.89
N GLY A 5 -4.63 7.39 10.62
CA GLY A 5 -3.30 6.91 10.22
C GLY A 5 -2.17 7.72 10.87
N THR A 6 -2.38 9.02 11.10
CA THR A 6 -1.43 9.86 11.83
C THR A 6 -1.38 9.51 13.31
N GLU A 7 -2.52 9.23 13.94
CA GLU A 7 -2.61 8.77 15.32
C GLU A 7 -1.89 7.42 15.54
N HIS A 8 -1.97 6.53 14.56
CA HIS A 8 -1.32 5.22 14.57
C HIS A 8 0.10 5.19 13.98
N ASP A 9 0.65 6.35 13.61
CA ASP A 9 1.99 6.50 13.03
C ASP A 9 2.26 5.62 11.79
N VAL A 10 1.27 5.44 10.92
CA VAL A 10 1.31 4.43 9.83
C VAL A 10 2.07 4.86 8.58
N TRP A 11 2.63 6.07 8.57
CA TRP A 11 3.19 6.68 7.37
C TRP A 11 4.66 6.36 7.16
N VAL A 12 5.05 6.15 5.90
CA VAL A 12 6.46 6.09 5.49
C VAL A 12 7.19 7.38 5.91
N LYS A 13 8.44 7.25 6.34
CA LYS A 13 9.26 8.39 6.77
C LYS A 13 10.24 8.81 5.67
N ASN A 14 10.60 10.08 5.62
CA ASN A 14 11.73 10.55 4.81
C ASN A 14 13.06 10.28 5.52
N ALA A 15 14.17 10.58 4.86
CA ALA A 15 15.52 10.39 5.42
C ALA A 15 15.80 11.19 6.71
N GLN A 16 14.96 12.18 7.04
CA GLN A 16 15.03 12.94 8.29
C GLN A 16 14.16 12.34 9.41
N GLY A 17 13.46 11.23 9.16
CA GLY A 17 12.57 10.57 10.11
C GLY A 17 11.19 11.21 10.25
N SER A 18 10.88 12.26 9.48
CA SER A 18 9.55 12.88 9.45
C SER A 18 8.65 12.19 8.41
N THR A 19 7.33 12.30 8.54
CA THR A 19 6.39 11.73 7.57
C THR A 19 6.70 12.20 6.15
N PHE A 20 6.91 11.25 5.25
CA PHE A 20 7.11 11.54 3.85
C PHE A 20 5.80 12.03 3.21
N THR A 21 5.91 13.04 2.37
CA THR A 21 4.80 13.55 1.56
C THR A 21 5.19 13.60 0.09
N GLY A 22 4.21 13.41 -0.79
CA GLY A 22 4.39 13.47 -2.23
C GLY A 22 3.10 13.86 -2.92
N GLU A 23 3.19 14.51 -4.06
CA GLU A 23 2.00 14.90 -4.83
C GLU A 23 1.47 13.71 -5.64
N VAL A 24 0.16 13.48 -5.59
CA VAL A 24 -0.58 12.54 -6.45
C VAL A 24 -1.93 13.17 -6.83
N TRP A 25 -2.94 12.38 -7.22
CA TRP A 25 -4.23 12.89 -7.69
C TRP A 25 -4.91 13.92 -6.77
N PRO A 26 -4.94 13.74 -5.43
CA PRO A 26 -5.58 14.69 -4.51
C PRO A 26 -4.68 15.87 -4.11
N GLY A 27 -3.49 16.04 -4.71
CA GLY A 27 -2.46 16.97 -4.27
C GLY A 27 -1.45 16.31 -3.33
N VAL A 28 -1.03 17.01 -2.27
CA VAL A 28 -0.04 16.51 -1.32
C VAL A 28 -0.64 15.38 -0.47
N CYS A 29 -0.03 14.20 -0.52
CA CYS A 29 -0.48 13.01 0.19
C CYS A 29 0.64 12.39 1.04
N VAL A 30 0.23 11.53 1.96
CA VAL A 30 1.08 10.63 2.74
C VAL A 30 0.86 9.19 2.29
N PHE A 31 1.83 8.32 2.56
CA PHE A 31 1.87 6.96 2.04
C PHE A 31 1.91 5.97 3.23
N PRO A 32 0.95 5.04 3.37
CA PRO A 32 1.03 3.99 4.37
C PRO A 32 2.28 3.13 4.18
N ASP A 33 2.95 2.78 5.26
CA ASP A 33 4.06 1.83 5.23
C ASP A 33 3.56 0.38 5.26
N TYR A 34 3.10 -0.14 4.10
CA TYR A 34 2.59 -1.50 4.00
C TYR A 34 3.62 -2.59 4.35
N LEU A 35 4.90 -2.25 4.54
CA LEU A 35 5.89 -3.23 4.97
C LEU A 35 5.81 -3.54 6.46
N ASN A 36 5.10 -2.71 7.23
CA ASN A 36 4.80 -2.95 8.62
C ASN A 36 3.45 -3.69 8.74
N LYS A 37 3.43 -4.82 9.44
CA LYS A 37 2.22 -5.61 9.68
C LYS A 37 1.11 -4.82 10.36
N GLU A 38 1.43 -3.98 11.35
CA GLU A 38 0.44 -3.18 12.07
C GLU A 38 -0.24 -2.17 11.12
N VAL A 39 0.50 -1.62 10.16
CA VAL A 39 -0.05 -0.75 9.12
C VAL A 39 -0.94 -1.52 8.14
N ARG A 40 -0.57 -2.76 7.79
CA ARG A 40 -1.44 -3.63 6.97
C ARG A 40 -2.73 -3.98 7.70
N GLU A 41 -2.68 -4.25 9.00
CA GLU A 41 -3.86 -4.52 9.84
C GLU A 41 -4.74 -3.28 9.98
N TRP A 42 -4.14 -2.11 10.19
CA TRP A 42 -4.87 -0.83 10.17
C TRP A 42 -5.57 -0.63 8.81
N TRP A 43 -4.86 -0.83 7.70
CA TRP A 43 -5.42 -0.69 6.35
C TRP A 43 -6.55 -1.70 6.10
N ALA A 44 -6.37 -2.94 6.53
CA ALA A 44 -7.38 -4.00 6.43
C ALA A 44 -8.67 -3.63 7.18
N GLY A 45 -8.55 -3.04 8.38
CA GLY A 45 -9.69 -2.59 9.18
C GLY A 45 -10.53 -1.48 8.53
N LEU A 46 -9.98 -0.74 7.56
CA LEU A 46 -10.73 0.30 6.85
C LEU A 46 -11.79 -0.27 5.88
N TYR A 47 -11.75 -1.57 5.57
CA TYR A 47 -12.63 -2.17 4.56
C TYR A 47 -14.02 -2.55 5.08
N GLU A 48 -14.24 -2.67 6.38
CA GLU A 48 -15.53 -3.11 6.96
C GLU A 48 -16.70 -2.26 6.46
N GLU A 49 -16.57 -0.92 6.54
CA GLU A 49 -17.62 0.00 6.12
C GLU A 49 -17.86 -0.04 4.60
N PHE A 50 -16.80 -0.14 3.80
CA PHE A 50 -16.94 -0.20 2.34
C PHE A 50 -17.58 -1.51 1.89
N MET A 51 -17.19 -2.64 2.48
CA MET A 51 -17.72 -3.95 2.11
C MET A 51 -19.19 -4.12 2.55
N ALA A 52 -19.66 -3.36 3.53
CA ALA A 52 -21.07 -3.32 3.91
C ALA A 52 -22.01 -2.82 2.78
N TYR A 53 -21.47 -2.16 1.75
CA TYR A 53 -22.21 -1.76 0.54
C TYR A 53 -22.31 -2.85 -0.54
N ASP A 54 -21.97 -4.11 -0.20
CA ASP A 54 -21.95 -5.26 -1.13
C ASP A 54 -21.00 -5.05 -2.33
N ILE A 55 -19.86 -4.41 -2.09
CA ILE A 55 -18.78 -4.27 -3.07
C ILE A 55 -18.13 -5.65 -3.31
N ASP A 56 -17.98 -6.03 -4.58
CA ASP A 56 -17.42 -7.33 -4.99
C ASP A 56 -15.90 -7.34 -5.17
N GLY A 57 -15.28 -6.17 -5.32
CA GLY A 57 -13.86 -6.09 -5.61
C GLY A 57 -13.24 -4.72 -5.42
N VAL A 58 -11.92 -4.73 -5.32
CA VAL A 58 -11.11 -3.55 -5.04
C VAL A 58 -10.02 -3.41 -6.09
N TRP A 59 -9.75 -2.18 -6.51
CA TRP A 59 -8.68 -1.85 -7.42
C TRP A 59 -7.59 -1.05 -6.68
N ASN A 60 -6.37 -1.58 -6.65
CA ASN A 60 -5.18 -0.90 -6.14
C ASN A 60 -4.35 -0.40 -7.32
N ASP A 61 -4.50 0.88 -7.63
CA ASP A 61 -3.71 1.57 -8.65
C ASP A 61 -2.66 2.47 -8.00
N MET A 62 -1.71 2.96 -8.81
CA MET A 62 -0.66 3.89 -8.39
C MET A 62 0.25 3.37 -7.26
N ASN A 63 0.31 2.05 -7.08
CA ASN A 63 0.91 1.41 -5.91
C ASN A 63 2.40 1.05 -6.09
N GLU A 64 3.10 1.66 -7.03
CA GLU A 64 4.55 1.49 -7.21
C GLU A 64 5.41 1.90 -6.00
N PRO A 65 5.18 3.00 -5.25
CA PRO A 65 4.12 4.03 -5.31
C PRO A 65 4.42 5.16 -6.30
N ALA A 66 3.41 5.56 -7.07
CA ALA A 66 3.56 6.70 -7.96
C ALA A 66 3.64 8.01 -7.16
N VAL A 67 4.57 8.88 -7.55
CA VAL A 67 4.69 10.25 -7.04
C VAL A 67 4.80 11.19 -8.22
N PHE A 68 3.93 12.19 -8.28
CA PHE A 68 3.90 13.18 -9.34
C PHE A 68 4.98 14.24 -9.14
N ASN A 69 5.29 14.94 -10.24
CA ASN A 69 6.18 16.11 -10.23
C ASN A 69 7.60 15.87 -9.68
N VAL A 70 8.02 14.60 -9.57
CA VAL A 70 9.41 14.18 -9.36
C VAL A 70 9.97 13.48 -10.61
N GLU A 71 11.29 13.41 -10.73
CA GLU A 71 11.98 12.83 -11.88
C GLU A 71 11.76 11.32 -11.98
N SER A 72 11.94 10.60 -10.87
CA SER A 72 11.82 9.13 -10.78
C SER A 72 10.38 8.62 -10.93
N LYS A 73 9.38 9.50 -10.83
CA LYS A 73 7.94 9.18 -10.73
C LYS A 73 7.56 8.27 -9.56
N THR A 74 8.45 8.15 -8.57
CA THR A 74 8.25 7.34 -7.37
C THR A 74 8.90 8.00 -6.15
N MET A 75 8.66 7.42 -4.99
CA MET A 75 9.26 7.77 -3.71
C MET A 75 10.81 7.73 -3.73
N PRO A 76 11.50 8.65 -3.03
CA PRO A 76 12.96 8.63 -2.88
C PRO A 76 13.49 7.33 -2.27
N GLU A 77 14.64 6.86 -2.75
CA GLU A 77 15.23 5.59 -2.30
C GLU A 77 15.65 5.59 -0.84
N ASP A 78 15.93 6.76 -0.25
CA ASP A 78 16.39 6.96 1.12
C ASP A 78 15.25 7.18 2.13
N ASN A 79 13.99 7.14 1.69
CA ASN A 79 12.85 7.05 2.59
C ASN A 79 12.93 5.78 3.44
N ILE A 80 12.44 5.84 4.67
CA ILE A 80 12.61 4.81 5.69
C ILE A 80 11.30 4.04 5.86
N HIS A 81 11.40 2.71 5.80
CA HIS A 81 10.34 1.77 6.12
C HIS A 81 10.65 1.03 7.41
N HIS A 82 9.66 0.92 8.30
CA HIS A 82 9.70 0.08 9.49
C HIS A 82 9.22 -1.33 9.15
N ALA A 83 9.89 -1.96 8.18
CA ALA A 83 9.49 -3.24 7.65
C ALA A 83 9.60 -4.37 8.69
N ASP A 84 8.69 -5.34 8.60
CA ASP A 84 8.68 -6.50 9.49
C ASP A 84 10.02 -7.27 9.42
N PRO A 85 10.49 -7.90 10.52
CA PRO A 85 11.74 -8.67 10.52
C PRO A 85 11.79 -9.76 9.44
N GLU A 86 10.67 -10.43 9.15
CA GLU A 86 10.59 -11.44 8.10
C GLU A 86 10.73 -10.88 6.68
N LEU A 87 10.47 -9.59 6.48
CA LEU A 87 10.70 -8.90 5.22
C LEU A 87 12.11 -8.31 5.13
N GLY A 88 12.84 -8.27 6.25
CA GLY A 88 14.22 -7.80 6.31
C GLY A 88 14.52 -6.76 7.38
N GLY A 89 13.52 -6.37 8.20
CA GLY A 89 13.66 -5.35 9.24
C GLY A 89 13.69 -3.92 8.68
N GLU A 90 13.84 -2.92 9.56
CA GLU A 90 13.92 -1.52 9.15
C GLU A 90 14.95 -1.30 8.02
N GLY A 91 14.60 -0.44 7.06
CA GLY A 91 15.51 -0.09 5.98
C GLY A 91 14.92 0.88 4.98
N ASN A 92 15.76 1.28 4.03
CA ASN A 92 15.41 2.32 3.08
C ASN A 92 14.53 1.79 1.92
N HIS A 93 13.75 2.68 1.31
CA HIS A 93 12.80 2.39 0.23
C HIS A 93 13.48 1.67 -0.95
N GLY A 94 14.73 2.00 -1.28
CA GLY A 94 15.47 1.32 -2.33
C GLY A 94 15.56 -0.21 -2.15
N ARG A 95 15.58 -0.71 -0.91
CA ARG A 95 15.56 -2.16 -0.62
C ARG A 95 14.20 -2.80 -0.90
N TYR A 96 13.14 -2.00 -0.84
CA TYR A 96 11.76 -2.43 -0.65
C TYR A 96 10.82 -2.02 -1.78
N HIS A 97 11.28 -1.15 -2.68
CA HIS A 97 10.50 -0.52 -3.73
C HIS A 97 9.58 -1.51 -4.45
N ASN A 98 10.16 -2.59 -5.00
CA ASN A 98 9.40 -3.56 -5.79
C ASN A 98 8.39 -4.39 -4.98
N VAL A 99 8.56 -4.52 -3.66
CA VAL A 99 7.63 -5.29 -2.80
C VAL A 99 6.53 -4.42 -2.17
N TYR A 100 6.71 -3.10 -2.16
CA TYR A 100 5.76 -2.14 -1.59
C TYR A 100 4.34 -2.34 -2.13
N GLY A 101 4.21 -2.30 -3.47
CA GLY A 101 2.92 -2.48 -4.13
C GLY A 101 2.26 -3.81 -3.80
N MET A 102 3.02 -4.91 -3.77
CA MET A 102 2.52 -6.24 -3.40
C MET A 102 1.97 -6.28 -1.97
N GLN A 103 2.61 -5.58 -1.01
CA GLN A 103 2.11 -5.53 0.36
C GLN A 103 0.81 -4.72 0.48
N MET A 104 0.59 -3.72 -0.37
CA MET A 104 -0.72 -3.05 -0.47
C MET A 104 -1.82 -4.02 -0.93
N ILE A 105 -1.54 -4.85 -1.96
CA ILE A 105 -2.50 -5.88 -2.42
C ILE A 105 -2.81 -6.86 -1.29
N ARG A 106 -1.78 -7.29 -0.55
CA ARG A 106 -1.94 -8.20 0.58
C ARG A 106 -2.86 -7.60 1.64
N ALA A 107 -2.57 -6.38 2.10
CA ALA A 107 -3.38 -5.70 3.11
C ALA A 107 -4.84 -5.50 2.65
N THR A 108 -5.04 -5.10 1.40
CA THR A 108 -6.37 -4.96 0.79
C THR A 108 -7.11 -6.31 0.78
N ARG A 109 -6.46 -7.39 0.34
CA ARG A 109 -7.09 -8.71 0.29
C ARG A 109 -7.48 -9.20 1.68
N GLU A 110 -6.58 -9.05 2.65
CA GLU A 110 -6.81 -9.42 4.05
C GLU A 110 -8.03 -8.65 4.59
N GLY A 111 -8.10 -7.34 4.40
CA GLY A 111 -9.25 -6.52 4.83
C GLY A 111 -10.59 -6.92 4.19
N VAL A 112 -10.62 -7.19 2.88
CA VAL A 112 -11.85 -7.65 2.22
C VAL A 112 -12.29 -9.03 2.74
N MET A 113 -11.34 -9.93 2.99
CA MET A 113 -11.64 -11.26 3.54
C MET A 113 -12.16 -11.17 4.98
N ASP A 114 -11.57 -10.31 5.81
CA ASP A 114 -12.01 -10.13 7.19
C ASP A 114 -13.41 -9.51 7.25
N ALA A 115 -13.70 -8.54 6.39
CA ALA A 115 -15.02 -7.92 6.29
C ALA A 115 -16.08 -8.84 5.66
N ASN A 116 -15.69 -9.79 4.81
CA ASN A 116 -16.60 -10.74 4.16
C ASN A 116 -16.04 -12.17 4.09
N PRO A 117 -16.01 -12.90 5.22
CA PRO A 117 -15.32 -14.19 5.30
C PRO A 117 -15.97 -15.31 4.46
N GLY A 118 -17.23 -15.13 4.05
CA GLY A 118 -17.96 -16.08 3.21
C GLY A 118 -17.68 -15.94 1.71
N LYS A 119 -16.99 -14.87 1.28
CA LYS A 119 -16.82 -14.50 -0.12
C LYS A 119 -15.35 -14.36 -0.47
N ARG A 120 -14.94 -14.89 -1.63
CA ARG A 120 -13.56 -14.71 -2.11
C ARG A 120 -13.40 -13.30 -2.67
N PRO A 121 -12.34 -12.56 -2.30
CA PRO A 121 -12.13 -11.20 -2.79
C PRO A 121 -11.63 -11.20 -4.24
N PHE A 122 -12.07 -10.21 -5.00
CA PHE A 122 -11.40 -9.81 -6.24
C PHE A 122 -10.57 -8.54 -5.98
N VAL A 123 -9.25 -8.63 -6.16
CA VAL A 123 -8.34 -7.49 -6.06
C VAL A 123 -7.55 -7.39 -7.35
N LEU A 124 -7.59 -6.22 -7.98
CA LEU A 124 -6.80 -5.88 -9.17
C LEU A 124 -5.67 -4.93 -8.76
N SER A 125 -4.45 -5.15 -9.25
CA SER A 125 -3.28 -4.31 -8.91
C SER A 125 -2.38 -3.99 -10.10
N ARG A 126 -1.82 -2.77 -10.12
CA ARG A 126 -0.86 -2.35 -11.16
C ARG A 126 0.54 -2.87 -10.86
N ALA A 127 1.11 -2.42 -9.75
CA ALA A 127 2.41 -2.90 -9.28
C ALA A 127 2.26 -4.27 -8.62
N ASN A 128 3.26 -5.14 -8.80
CA ASN A 128 3.28 -6.46 -8.18
C ASN A 128 4.70 -7.02 -8.05
N TYR A 129 4.85 -8.12 -7.29
CA TYR A 129 6.13 -8.81 -7.11
C TYR A 129 5.97 -10.33 -7.07
N LEU A 130 7.09 -11.05 -6.96
CA LEU A 130 7.09 -12.51 -6.81
C LEU A 130 6.26 -12.94 -5.59
N GLY A 131 5.24 -13.77 -5.85
CA GLY A 131 4.27 -14.20 -4.84
C GLY A 131 2.95 -13.42 -4.86
N GLY A 132 2.87 -12.33 -5.61
CA GLY A 132 1.68 -11.49 -5.77
C GLY A 132 0.43 -12.20 -6.28
N HIS A 133 0.61 -13.29 -7.05
CA HIS A 133 -0.48 -14.15 -7.54
C HIS A 133 -1.36 -14.72 -6.42
N ARG A 134 -0.85 -14.78 -5.17
CA ARG A 134 -1.64 -15.19 -4.00
C ARG A 134 -2.67 -14.14 -3.61
N TYR A 135 -2.45 -12.88 -3.95
CA TYR A 135 -3.20 -11.76 -3.40
C TYR A 135 -4.17 -11.12 -4.40
N GLY A 136 -3.84 -11.07 -5.69
CA GLY A 136 -4.70 -10.43 -6.67
C GLY A 136 -4.31 -10.70 -8.11
N ALA A 137 -5.15 -10.23 -9.02
CA ALA A 137 -4.87 -10.15 -10.45
C ALA A 137 -4.05 -8.89 -10.75
N THR A 138 -3.37 -8.89 -11.91
CA THR A 138 -2.65 -7.73 -12.42
C THR A 138 -3.03 -7.47 -13.87
N TRP A 139 -2.83 -6.24 -14.33
CA TRP A 139 -2.96 -5.85 -15.73
C TRP A 139 -1.74 -5.04 -16.15
N THR A 140 -1.56 -4.84 -17.46
CA THR A 140 -0.33 -4.27 -18.03
C THR A 140 -0.24 -2.74 -17.96
N GLY A 141 -1.01 -2.09 -17.11
CA GLY A 141 -1.07 -0.62 -17.04
C GLY A 141 -1.75 0.00 -18.27
N ASP A 142 -1.43 1.26 -18.52
CA ASP A 142 -2.04 2.09 -19.56
C ASP A 142 -1.43 1.73 -20.94
N ASN A 143 -2.19 1.01 -21.78
CA ASN A 143 -1.78 0.58 -23.12
C ASN A 143 -2.36 1.47 -24.24
N SER A 144 -2.09 1.13 -25.51
CA SER A 144 -2.57 1.83 -26.72
C SER A 144 -3.12 0.87 -27.76
#